data_AF-A0A7J9FVA3-F1
#
_entry.id   AF-A0A7J9FVA3-F1
#
_cell.length_a   1.000
_cell.length_b   1.000
_cell.length_c   1.000
_cell.angle_alpha   90.00
_cell.angle_beta   90.00
_cell.angle_gamma   90.00
#
_symmetry.space_group_name_H-M   'P 1'
#
loop_
_entity.id
_entity.type
_entity.pdbx_description
1 polymer ?
#
loop_
_entity_poly.entity_id
_entity_poly.type
_entity_poly.pdbx_seq_one_letter_code
_entity_poly.pdbx_strand_id
1 'polypeptide(L)' 'SLGQLHTLKIKSCSQLEDIIQDSQVAYKCLLQSLKTVKIKRCNNLKYMFPMLVANSLGQLHALKIKSCSQLEDI' A
#
# COMPACT_ATOMS: atom_id res chain seq x y z
N SER A 1 -16.51 -14.53 1.60
CA SER A 1 -15.48 -14.12 0.63
C SER A 1 -14.67 -13.00 1.27
N LEU A 2 -13.35 -13.15 1.43
CA LEU A 2 -12.43 -12.08 1.89
C LEU A 2 -12.30 -10.93 0.86
N GLY A 3 -13.22 -10.88 -0.11
CA GLY A 3 -12.91 -10.55 -1.49
C GLY A 3 -12.69 -9.08 -1.83
N GLN A 4 -12.89 -8.13 -0.92
CA GLN A 4 -12.64 -6.72 -1.24
C GLN A 4 -12.11 -5.93 -0.04
N LEU A 5 -10.78 -5.82 0.04
CA LEU A 5 -10.14 -4.89 0.96
C LEU A 5 -10.29 -3.47 0.40
N HIS A 6 -11.28 -2.75 0.90
CA HIS A 6 -11.56 -1.39 0.48
C HIS A 6 -10.62 -0.36 1.11
N THR A 7 -10.07 -0.68 2.27
CA THR A 7 -9.24 0.25 3.02
C THR A 7 -8.07 -0.46 3.68
N LEU A 8 -6.86 -0.01 3.35
CA LEU A 8 -5.63 -0.40 4.01
C LEU A 8 -5.23 0.69 5.00
N LYS A 9 -5.06 0.34 6.28
CA LYS A 9 -4.56 1.26 7.31
C LYS A 9 -3.37 0.62 8.03
N ILE A 10 -2.22 1.26 7.94
CA ILE A 10 -1.00 0.85 8.64
C ILE A 10 -0.55 2.01 9.53
N LYS A 11 -0.31 1.74 10.81
CA LYS A 11 0.04 2.76 11.80
C LYS A 11 1.13 2.25 12.73
N SER A 12 2.16 3.07 12.92
CA SER A 12 3.22 2.81 13.91
C SER A 12 3.95 1.48 13.70
N CYS A 13 4.03 0.99 12.46
CA CYS A 13 4.79 -0.21 12.10
C CYS A 13 6.22 0.20 11.76
N SER A 14 7.06 0.35 12.78
CA SER A 14 8.43 0.86 12.60
C SER A 14 9.38 -0.14 11.95
N GLN A 15 9.09 -1.44 11.98
CA GLN A 15 9.89 -2.48 11.31
C GLN A 15 9.41 -2.78 9.89
N LEU A 16 8.31 -2.16 9.43
CA LEU A 16 7.78 -2.42 8.10
C LEU A 16 8.64 -1.71 7.06
N GLU A 17 9.30 -2.49 6.19
CA GLU A 17 10.11 -1.98 5.08
C GLU A 17 9.33 -1.89 3.78
N ASP A 18 8.44 -2.86 3.53
CA ASP A 18 7.59 -2.94 2.34
C ASP A 18 6.19 -3.42 2.70
N ILE A 19 5.17 -3.04 1.92
CA ILE A 19 3.80 -3.59 2.07
C ILE A 19 3.61 -4.82 1.19
N ILE A 20 4.13 -4.78 -0.04
CA ILE A 20 4.04 -5.88 -1.01
C ILE A 20 5.40 -6.03 -1.70
N GLN A 21 6.01 -7.21 -1.55
CA GLN A 21 7.34 -7.52 -2.07
C GLN A 21 7.34 -8.22 -3.44
N ASP A 22 6.22 -8.82 -3.87
CA ASP A 22 6.16 -9.57 -5.12
C ASP A 22 5.03 -9.06 -6.04
N SER A 23 5.33 -9.01 -7.34
CA SER A 23 4.42 -8.64 -8.43
C SER A 23 3.44 -9.74 -8.83
N GLN A 24 3.42 -10.86 -8.09
CA GLN A 24 2.50 -11.97 -8.35
C GLN A 24 1.06 -11.50 -8.54
N VAL A 25 0.47 -11.98 -9.64
CA VAL A 25 -0.87 -11.62 -10.14
C VAL A 25 -1.95 -11.74 -9.06
N ALA A 26 -1.76 -12.60 -8.07
CA ALA A 26 -2.65 -12.77 -6.92
C ALA A 26 -2.90 -11.46 -6.14
N TYR A 27 -1.90 -10.60 -5.99
CA TYR A 27 -2.04 -9.33 -5.26
C TYR A 27 -2.74 -8.26 -6.09
N LYS A 28 -2.67 -8.34 -7.42
CA LYS A 28 -3.38 -7.42 -8.32
C LYS A 28 -4.87 -7.45 -8.05
N CYS A 29 -5.47 -8.64 -7.96
CA CYS A 29 -6.90 -8.80 -7.70
C CYS A 29 -7.30 -8.34 -6.29
N LEU A 30 -6.44 -8.56 -5.28
CA LEU A 30 -6.70 -8.15 -3.90
C LEU A 30 -6.77 -6.62 -3.76
N LEU A 31 -5.92 -5.90 -4.51
CA LEU A 31 -5.79 -4.45 -4.39
C LEU A 31 -6.66 -3.66 -5.38
N GLN A 32 -7.21 -4.29 -6.42
CA GLN A 32 -8.14 -3.64 -7.36
C GLN A 32 -9.37 -3.04 -6.68
N SER A 33 -9.74 -3.56 -5.50
CA SER A 33 -10.86 -3.05 -4.70
C SER A 33 -10.47 -1.95 -3.70
N LEU A 34 -9.18 -1.63 -3.55
CA LEU A 34 -8.74 -0.62 -2.59
C LEU A 34 -9.20 0.76 -3.01
N LYS A 35 -9.96 1.39 -2.12
CA LYS A 35 -10.44 2.78 -2.26
C LYS A 35 -9.65 3.74 -1.40
N THR A 36 -9.01 3.27 -0.33
CA THR A 36 -8.31 4.12 0.62
C THR A 36 -7.06 3.45 1.18
N VAL A 37 -5.93 4.15 1.13
CA VAL A 37 -4.68 3.75 1.78
C VAL A 37 -4.28 4.84 2.78
N LYS A 38 -4.06 4.45 4.04
CA LYS A 38 -3.62 5.36 5.11
C LYS A 38 -2.41 4.76 5.82
N ILE A 39 -1.26 5.41 5.70
CA ILE A 39 -0.01 4.98 6.34
C ILE A 39 0.46 6.10 7.25
N LYS A 40 0.78 5.75 8.51
CA LYS A 40 1.23 6.73 9.49
C LYS A 40 2.34 6.17 10.37
N ARG A 41 3.40 6.95 10.63
CA ARG A 41 4.49 6.58 11.57
C ARG A 41 5.18 5.26 11.19
N CYS A 42 5.38 5.01 9.90
CA CYS A 42 6.09 3.83 9.40
C CYS A 42 7.40 4.33 8.78
N ASN A 43 8.39 4.58 9.63
CA ASN A 43 9.59 5.33 9.25
C ASN A 43 10.63 4.51 8.47
N ASN A 44 10.57 3.18 8.54
CA ASN A 44 11.43 2.28 7.77
C ASN A 44 10.79 1.84 6.45
N LEU A 45 9.56 2.26 6.17
CA LEU A 45 8.86 1.91 4.95
C LEU A 45 9.54 2.62 3.77
N LYS A 46 10.11 1.84 2.84
CA LYS A 46 10.81 2.32 1.64
C LYS A 46 9.91 2.28 0.43
N TYR A 47 9.15 1.19 0.26
CA TYR A 47 8.26 1.00 -0.88
C TYR A 47 6.86 0.56 -0.45
N MET A 48 5.83 1.07 -1.13
CA MET A 48 4.45 0.67 -0.88
C MET A 48 4.01 -0.46 -1.81
N PHE A 49 4.13 -0.25 -3.12
CA PHE A 49 3.68 -1.20 -4.13
C PHE A 49 4.63 -1.16 -5.33
N PRO A 50 4.90 -2.30 -5.99
CA PRO A 50 5.54 -2.30 -7.30
C PRO A 50 4.72 -1.49 -8.31
N MET A 51 5.36 -0.81 -9.27
CA MET A 51 4.68 0.03 -10.27
C MET A 51 3.58 -0.71 -11.05
N LEU A 52 3.81 -1.99 -11.39
CA LEU A 52 2.82 -2.85 -12.05
C LEU A 52 1.52 -3.03 -11.23
N VAL A 53 1.65 -3.06 -9.92
CA VAL A 53 0.54 -3.17 -8.97
C VAL A 53 -0.12 -1.80 -8.76
N ALA A 54 0.67 -0.73 -8.68
CA ALA A 54 0.15 0.64 -8.57
C ALA A 54 -0.79 0.99 -9.74
N ASN A 55 -0.44 0.58 -10.96
CA ASN A 55 -1.29 0.75 -12.15
C ASN A 55 -2.63 0.00 -12.07
N SER A 56 -2.76 -0.98 -11.17
CA SER A 56 -4.01 -1.71 -10.94
C SER A 56 -4.90 -1.10 -9.86
N LEU A 57 -4.42 -0.08 -9.14
CA LEU A 57 -5.17 0.65 -8.11
C LEU A 57 -6.18 1.65 -8.71
N GLY A 58 -6.87 1.26 -9.80
CA GLY A 58 -7.78 2.14 -10.54
C GLY A 58 -9.01 2.59 -9.76
N GLN A 59 -9.27 2.02 -8.58
CA GLN A 59 -10.35 2.41 -7.67
C GLN A 59 -9.85 3.21 -6.45
N LEU A 60 -8.58 3.59 -6.40
CA LEU A 60 -8.03 4.31 -5.24
C LEU A 60 -8.48 5.78 -5.25
N HIS A 61 -9.28 6.16 -4.26
CA HIS A 61 -9.82 7.52 -4.13
C HIS A 61 -9.02 8.36 -3.12
N ALA A 62 -8.34 7.71 -2.17
CA ALA A 62 -7.62 8.42 -1.11
C ALA A 62 -6.30 7.72 -0.75
N LEU A 63 -5.21 8.46 -0.89
CA LEU A 63 -3.89 8.10 -0.38
C LEU A 63 -3.47 9.12 0.68
N LYS A 64 -3.22 8.67 1.91
CA LYS A 64 -2.73 9.53 3.00
C LYS A 64 -1.52 8.91 3.66
N ILE A 65 -0.39 9.59 3.55
CA ILE A 65 0.89 9.17 4.13
C ILE A 65 1.33 10.26 5.09
N LYS A 66 1.70 9.89 6.32
CA LYS A 66 2.12 10.86 7.34
C LYS A 66 3.23 10.30 8.22
N SER A 67 4.33 11.03 8.34
CA SER A 67 5.46 10.61 9.19
C SER A 67 6.00 9.24 8.73
N CYS A 68 6.46 9.17 7.48
CA CYS A 68 7.11 8.00 6.88
C CYS A 68 8.39 8.50 6.22
N SER A 69 9.48 8.59 7.00
CA SER A 69 10.67 9.35 6.62
C SER A 69 11.56 8.70 5.57
N GLN A 70 11.53 7.36 5.44
CA GLN A 70 12.33 6.63 4.45
C GLN A 70 11.53 6.25 3.20
N LEU A 71 10.28 6.73 3.07
CA LEU A 71 9.49 6.40 1.89
C LEU A 71 10.08 7.11 0.68
N GLU A 72 10.51 6.34 -0.31
CA GLU A 72 11.05 6.86 -1.55
C GLU A 72 9.91 7.33 -2.47
N ASP A 73 10.11 8.47 -3.13
CA ASP A 73 9.22 8.91 -4.23
C ASP A 73 9.44 7.98 -5.43
N ILE A 74 8.33 7.58 -6.06
CA ILE A 74 8.29 6.74 -7.26
C ILE A 74 8.06 7.62 -8.49
#